data_AF-A0A7W4BSP5-F1
#
_entry.id   AF-A0A7W4BSP5-F1
#
_cell.length_a   1.000
_cell.length_b   1.000
_cell.length_c   1.000
_cell.angle_alpha   90.00
_cell.angle_beta   90.00
_cell.angle_gamma   90.00
#
_symmetry.space_group_name_H-M   'P 1'
#
loop_
_entity.id
_entity.type
_entity.pdbx_description
1 polymer ?
#
loop_
_entity_poly.entity_id
_entity_poly.type
_entity_poly.pdbx_seq_one_letter_code
_entity_poly.pdbx_strand_id
1 'polypeptide(L)'
;MEMNRNVHLKNFKSSQLIFDNDETIIILKFIFSSQHSIIDELDITDEVREFAQGLLVEAVDASYAMGFIDSLFRSTMNPQDGAKKVIIKFGRSAAKHWFSHATAKDLMQIKIYDRVREQLSYSFGRVLVLYLNGIAKTNSRHFGVLAFNLNNKVIWS
;
A
#
# COMPACT_ATOMS: atom_id res chain seq x y z
N MET A 1 -0.90 23.46 2.81
CA MET A 1 -0.50 22.70 4.02
C MET A 1 0.20 21.46 3.53
N GLU A 2 1.48 21.34 3.84
CA GLU A 2 2.30 20.17 3.53
C GLU A 2 2.21 19.20 4.70
N MET A 3 1.85 17.95 4.42
CA MET A 3 1.91 16.87 5.40
C MET A 3 3.11 16.00 5.07
N ASN A 4 4.07 15.91 5.98
CA ASN A 4 5.20 15.01 5.86
C ASN A 4 5.19 14.04 7.05
N ARG A 5 4.99 12.75 6.79
CA ARG A 5 4.86 11.69 7.80
C ARG A 5 5.89 10.60 7.52
N ASN A 6 6.70 10.27 8.51
CA ASN A 6 7.48 9.03 8.51
C ASN A 6 6.53 7.85 8.67
N VAL A 7 6.58 6.93 7.72
CA VAL A 7 5.69 5.78 7.66
C VAL A 7 6.46 4.50 7.87
N HIS A 8 5.93 3.73 8.81
CA HIS A 8 6.34 2.38 9.10
C HIS A 8 5.20 1.46 8.73
N LEU A 9 5.46 0.54 7.80
CA LEU A 9 4.47 -0.46 7.48
C LEU A 9 4.18 -1.30 8.72
N LYS A 10 2.90 -1.65 8.87
CA LYS A 10 2.46 -2.58 9.91
C LYS A 10 3.12 -3.94 9.67
N ASN A 11 3.69 -4.51 10.74
CA ASN A 11 4.24 -5.86 10.71
C ASN A 11 3.16 -6.90 11.05
N PHE A 12 3.32 -8.10 10.51
CA PHE A 12 2.39 -9.22 10.68
C PHE A 12 3.15 -10.50 11.00
N LYS A 13 2.59 -11.32 11.88
CA LYS A 13 3.02 -12.72 12.02
C LYS A 13 2.49 -13.53 10.83
N SER A 14 3.13 -14.65 10.48
CA SER A 14 2.65 -15.55 9.42
C SER A 14 1.17 -15.94 9.60
N SER A 15 0.71 -16.15 10.83
CA SER A 15 -0.70 -16.47 11.13
C SER A 15 -1.69 -15.31 10.89
N GLN A 16 -1.20 -14.11 10.63
CA GLN A 16 -1.99 -12.91 10.35
C GLN A 16 -1.95 -12.53 8.87
N LEU A 17 -1.23 -13.28 8.04
CA LEU A 17 -1.19 -13.07 6.59
C LEU A 17 -2.49 -13.56 5.96
N ILE A 18 -3.21 -12.66 5.31
CA ILE A 18 -4.51 -12.93 4.69
C ILE A 18 -4.33 -13.40 3.24
N PHE A 19 -3.31 -12.87 2.57
CA PHE A 19 -3.15 -13.01 1.13
C PHE A 19 -2.25 -14.19 0.77
N ASP A 20 -2.64 -14.95 -0.25
CA ASP A 20 -1.76 -15.96 -0.86
C ASP A 20 -0.74 -15.33 -1.81
N ASN A 21 0.00 -16.16 -2.54
CA ASN A 21 1.07 -15.71 -3.42
C ASN A 21 0.54 -14.90 -4.62
N ASP A 22 -0.54 -15.36 -5.24
CA ASP A 22 -1.15 -14.69 -6.40
C ASP A 22 -1.75 -13.35 -6.00
N GLU A 23 -2.46 -13.31 -4.87
CA GLU A 23 -3.03 -12.08 -4.31
C GLU A 23 -1.92 -11.09 -3.91
N THR A 24 -0.79 -11.60 -3.42
CA THR A 24 0.38 -10.78 -3.08
C THR A 24 0.96 -10.11 -4.32
N ILE A 25 1.12 -10.84 -5.42
CA ILE A 25 1.54 -10.29 -6.71
C ILE A 25 0.58 -9.21 -7.18
N ILE A 26 -0.74 -9.45 -7.07
CA ILE A 26 -1.76 -8.47 -7.44
C ILE A 26 -1.62 -7.18 -6.62
N ILE A 27 -1.38 -7.27 -5.31
CA ILE A 27 -1.18 -6.10 -4.43
C ILE A 27 0.07 -5.33 -4.83
N LEU A 28 1.19 -6.03 -5.04
CA LEU A 28 2.44 -5.40 -5.43
C LEU A 28 2.29 -4.70 -6.78
N LYS A 29 1.68 -5.34 -7.78
CA LYS A 29 1.41 -4.72 -9.10
C LYS A 29 0.44 -3.55 -9.01
N PHE A 30 -0.50 -3.61 -8.08
CA PHE A 30 -1.41 -2.51 -7.81
C PHE A 30 -0.63 -1.29 -7.26
N ILE A 31 0.23 -1.47 -6.27
CA ILE A 31 1.02 -0.37 -5.69
C ILE A 31 2.09 0.14 -6.67
N PHE A 32 2.89 -0.76 -7.24
CA PHE A 32 4.04 -0.45 -8.08
C PHE A 32 3.73 -0.64 -9.57
N SER A 33 2.82 0.18 -10.12
CA SER A 33 2.31 -0.02 -11.49
C SER A 33 3.34 0.03 -12.62
N SER A 34 4.52 0.61 -12.37
CA SER A 34 5.61 0.68 -13.36
C SER A 34 6.60 -0.48 -13.27
N GLN A 35 6.47 -1.38 -12.30
CA GLN A 35 7.46 -2.42 -11.99
C GLN A 35 6.89 -3.84 -12.16
N HIS A 36 5.90 -4.02 -13.05
CA HIS A 36 5.21 -5.31 -13.20
C HIS A 36 6.13 -6.46 -13.60
N SER A 37 7.05 -6.25 -14.54
CA SER A 37 7.99 -7.27 -15.00
C SER A 37 8.88 -7.78 -13.87
N ILE A 38 9.34 -6.86 -13.04
CA ILE A 38 10.15 -7.14 -11.87
C ILE A 38 9.34 -7.97 -10.84
N ILE A 39 8.07 -7.63 -10.64
CA ILE A 39 7.20 -8.32 -9.68
C ILE A 39 6.89 -9.75 -10.12
N ASP A 40 6.83 -10.00 -11.43
CA ASP A 40 6.63 -11.34 -11.97
C ASP A 40 7.79 -12.31 -11.69
N GLU A 41 8.97 -11.78 -11.35
CA GLU A 41 10.17 -12.56 -11.02
C GLU A 41 10.38 -12.76 -9.51
N LEU A 42 9.51 -12.19 -8.65
CA LEU A 42 9.65 -12.30 -7.20
C LEU A 42 9.37 -13.72 -6.69
N ASP A 43 10.25 -14.21 -5.83
CA ASP A 43 9.92 -15.33 -4.95
C ASP A 43 9.02 -14.83 -3.80
N ILE A 44 7.81 -15.39 -3.70
CA ILE A 44 6.79 -14.90 -2.76
C ILE A 44 6.93 -15.62 -1.42
N THR A 45 7.82 -15.10 -0.58
CA THR A 45 8.00 -15.55 0.81
C THR A 45 6.99 -14.89 1.76
N ASP A 46 6.92 -15.38 3.00
CA ASP A 46 6.08 -14.77 4.05
C ASP A 46 6.45 -13.30 4.30
N GLU A 47 7.72 -12.92 4.17
CA GLU A 47 8.17 -11.52 4.29
C GLU A 47 7.68 -10.65 3.14
N VAL A 48 7.60 -11.19 1.92
CA VAL A 48 7.03 -10.47 0.76
C VAL A 48 5.51 -10.30 0.94
N ARG A 49 4.84 -11.33 1.44
CA ARG A 49 3.40 -11.28 1.78
C ARG A 49 3.12 -10.26 2.89
N GLU A 50 3.95 -10.24 3.94
CA GLU A 50 3.89 -9.25 5.01
C GLU A 50 4.05 -7.82 4.46
N PHE A 51 5.05 -7.62 3.59
CA PHE A 51 5.33 -6.33 2.97
C PHE A 51 4.14 -5.85 2.12
N ALA A 52 3.60 -6.70 1.25
CA ALA A 52 2.44 -6.37 0.43
C ALA A 52 1.21 -6.03 1.29
N GLN A 53 0.92 -6.83 2.33
CA GLN A 53 -0.18 -6.57 3.24
C GLN A 53 0.00 -5.25 4.02
N GLY A 54 1.22 -4.96 4.45
CA GLY A 54 1.58 -3.70 5.10
C GLY A 54 1.36 -2.49 4.20
N LEU A 55 1.76 -2.57 2.93
CA LEU A 55 1.50 -1.54 1.93
C LEU A 55 0.01 -1.28 1.74
N LEU A 56 -0.81 -2.34 1.70
CA LEU A 56 -2.26 -2.19 1.51
C LEU A 56 -2.93 -1.56 2.73
N VAL A 57 -2.53 -1.92 3.96
CA VAL A 57 -3.00 -1.24 5.18
C VAL A 57 -2.70 0.25 5.11
N GLU A 58 -1.46 0.62 4.79
CA GLU A 58 -1.06 2.02 4.74
C GLU A 58 -1.78 2.77 3.61
N ALA A 59 -1.94 2.14 2.43
CA ALA A 59 -2.65 2.75 1.30
C ALA A 59 -4.08 3.14 1.68
N VAL A 60 -4.76 2.25 2.41
CA VAL A 60 -6.10 2.51 2.94
C VAL A 60 -6.04 3.59 4.02
N ASP A 61 -5.23 3.39 5.07
CA ASP A 61 -5.18 4.30 6.21
C ASP A 61 -4.81 5.75 5.81
N ALA A 62 -3.80 5.91 4.94
CA ALA A 62 -3.39 7.21 4.44
C ALA A 62 -4.46 7.86 3.55
N SER A 63 -5.19 7.08 2.75
CA SER A 63 -6.30 7.61 1.94
C SER A 63 -7.43 8.14 2.80
N TYR A 64 -7.73 7.49 3.94
CA TYR A 64 -8.71 8.01 4.91
C TYR A 64 -8.16 9.17 5.75
N ALA A 65 -6.88 9.13 6.12
CA ALA A 65 -6.20 10.21 6.85
C ALA A 65 -6.17 11.53 6.07
N MET A 66 -6.07 11.46 4.74
CA MET A 66 -6.13 12.65 3.86
C MET A 66 -7.44 13.42 3.95
N GLY A 67 -8.48 12.84 4.57
CA GLY A 67 -9.80 13.43 4.60
C GLY A 67 -10.47 13.28 3.25
N PHE A 68 -11.65 12.68 3.26
CA PHE A 68 -12.56 12.54 2.13
C PHE A 68 -12.97 13.93 1.59
N ILE A 69 -12.09 14.65 0.88
CA ILE A 69 -12.49 15.84 0.11
C ILE A 69 -13.13 15.33 -1.17
N ASP A 70 -14.40 14.98 -1.03
CA ASP A 70 -15.34 14.37 -1.99
C ASP A 70 -15.63 15.26 -3.23
N SER A 71 -14.70 16.13 -3.65
CA SER A 71 -14.90 16.99 -4.82
C SER A 71 -13.62 17.46 -5.54
N LEU A 72 -12.42 17.30 -4.97
CA LEU A 72 -11.18 17.87 -5.56
C LEU A 72 -10.23 16.85 -6.20
N PHE A 73 -10.37 15.56 -5.94
CA PHE A 73 -9.53 14.52 -6.57
C PHE A 73 -10.37 13.66 -7.52
N ARG A 74 -10.15 13.85 -8.82
CA ARG A 74 -10.94 13.24 -9.91
C ARG A 74 -10.57 11.80 -10.28
N SER A 75 -9.59 11.18 -9.64
CA SER A 75 -9.21 9.80 -9.95
C SER A 75 -9.06 8.96 -8.68
N THR A 76 -10.19 8.42 -8.22
CA THR A 76 -10.16 7.13 -7.53
C THR A 76 -9.93 6.08 -8.61
N MET A 77 -8.84 5.33 -8.53
CA MET A 77 -8.56 4.29 -9.51
C MET A 77 -9.71 3.27 -9.54
N ASN A 78 -10.12 2.85 -10.74
CA ASN A 78 -10.95 1.65 -10.91
C ASN A 78 -9.99 0.46 -10.93
N PRO A 79 -9.79 -0.28 -9.81
CA PRO A 79 -8.93 -1.44 -9.82
C PRO A 79 -9.43 -2.47 -10.84
N GLN A 80 -8.51 -3.09 -11.56
CA GLN A 80 -8.82 -4.26 -12.41
C GLN A 80 -9.49 -5.34 -11.58
N ASP A 81 -10.30 -6.21 -12.21
CA ASP A 81 -11.14 -7.20 -11.50
C ASP A 81 -10.37 -8.04 -10.46
N GLY A 82 -9.11 -8.37 -10.72
CA GLY A 82 -8.23 -9.05 -9.76
C GLY A 82 -7.96 -8.21 -8.51
N ALA A 83 -7.44 -6.99 -8.67
CA ALA A 83 -7.17 -6.08 -7.56
C ALA A 83 -8.44 -5.72 -6.77
N LYS A 84 -9.58 -5.60 -7.45
CA LYS A 84 -10.88 -5.36 -6.81
C LYS A 84 -11.27 -6.50 -5.87
N LYS A 85 -11.10 -7.76 -6.29
CA LYS A 85 -11.37 -8.93 -5.43
C LYS A 85 -10.47 -8.94 -4.19
N VAL A 86 -9.19 -8.63 -4.38
CA VAL A 86 -8.21 -8.56 -3.28
C VAL A 86 -8.57 -7.47 -2.28
N ILE A 87 -8.95 -6.28 -2.75
CA ILE A 87 -9.39 -5.17 -1.88
C ILE A 87 -10.67 -5.54 -1.12
N ILE A 88 -11.62 -6.23 -1.75
CA ILE A 88 -12.84 -6.70 -1.08
C ILE A 88 -12.52 -7.76 -0.01
N LYS A 89 -11.65 -8.72 -0.33
CA LYS A 89 -11.17 -9.73 0.65
C LYS A 89 -10.50 -9.04 1.82
N PHE A 90 -9.64 -8.07 1.55
CA PHE A 90 -8.98 -7.27 2.56
C PHE A 90 -9.97 -6.60 3.50
N GLY A 91 -10.97 -5.87 2.97
CA GLY A 91 -11.97 -5.19 3.80
C GLY A 91 -12.76 -6.13 4.71
N ARG A 92 -12.99 -7.39 4.29
CA ARG A 92 -13.68 -8.41 5.09
C ARG A 92 -12.79 -9.04 6.17
N SER A 93 -11.52 -9.25 5.85
CA SER A 93 -10.58 -9.99 6.71
C SER A 93 -9.72 -9.09 7.59
N ALA A 94 -9.61 -7.79 7.27
CA ALA A 94 -8.77 -6.86 8.00
C ALA A 94 -9.34 -6.57 9.40
N ALA A 95 -8.49 -6.66 10.41
CA ALA A 95 -8.91 -6.34 11.76
C ALA A 95 -8.96 -4.83 11.96
N LYS A 96 -10.03 -4.33 12.58
CA LYS A 96 -10.26 -2.88 12.79
C LYS A 96 -9.08 -2.16 13.45
N HIS A 97 -8.39 -2.83 14.38
CA HIS A 97 -7.23 -2.28 15.09
C HIS A 97 -5.95 -2.16 14.24
N TRP A 98 -6.01 -2.50 12.95
CA TRP A 98 -4.90 -2.32 12.01
C TRP A 98 -4.83 -0.90 11.45
N PHE A 99 -5.93 -0.15 11.55
CA PHE A 99 -6.07 1.18 10.99
C PHE A 99 -6.13 2.22 12.10
N SER A 100 -5.57 3.39 11.84
CA SER A 100 -5.64 4.56 12.74
C SER A 100 -6.74 5.53 12.30
N HIS A 101 -7.06 5.57 11.00
CA HIS A 101 -7.98 6.53 10.39
C HIS A 101 -9.19 5.87 9.71
N ALA A 102 -9.04 4.66 9.16
CA ALA A 102 -10.14 3.96 8.50
C ALA A 102 -11.10 3.29 9.50
N THR A 103 -12.41 3.53 9.35
CA THR A 103 -13.45 2.90 10.18
C THR A 103 -13.94 1.56 9.60
N ALA A 104 -14.71 0.80 10.37
CA ALA A 104 -15.32 -0.43 9.87
C ALA A 104 -16.26 -0.22 8.66
N LYS A 105 -16.93 0.94 8.60
CA LYS A 105 -17.78 1.31 7.47
C LYS A 105 -16.93 1.60 6.23
N ASP A 106 -15.80 2.26 6.42
CA ASP A 106 -14.84 2.59 5.37
C ASP A 106 -14.25 1.32 4.73
N LEU A 107 -13.96 0.30 5.53
CA LEU A 107 -13.48 -0.99 5.04
C LEU A 107 -14.49 -1.74 4.15
N MET A 108 -15.78 -1.37 4.18
CA MET A 108 -16.79 -1.92 3.26
C MET A 108 -16.77 -1.24 1.88
N GLN A 109 -16.19 -0.05 1.78
CA GLN A 109 -16.16 0.78 0.58
C GLN A 109 -14.78 1.43 0.42
N ILE A 110 -13.74 0.60 0.42
CA ILE A 110 -12.35 1.05 0.38
C ILE A 110 -12.12 1.90 -0.87
N LYS A 111 -11.65 3.12 -0.66
CA LYS A 111 -11.12 4.01 -1.69
C LYS A 111 -9.63 4.23 -1.45
N ILE A 112 -8.82 4.02 -2.49
CA ILE A 112 -7.38 4.30 -2.47
C ILE A 112 -7.09 5.35 -3.54
N TYR A 113 -6.45 6.45 -3.13
CA TYR A 113 -6.10 7.53 -4.07
C TYR A 113 -4.81 7.24 -4.82
N ASP A 114 -4.76 7.63 -6.10
CA ASP A 114 -3.58 7.46 -6.95
C ASP A 114 -2.33 8.09 -6.35
N ARG A 115 -2.44 9.30 -5.79
CA ARG A 115 -1.32 9.98 -5.14
C ARG A 115 -0.76 9.21 -3.94
N VAL A 116 -1.61 8.53 -3.16
CA VAL A 116 -1.16 7.68 -2.05
C VAL A 116 -0.38 6.48 -2.60
N ARG A 117 -0.92 5.85 -3.63
CA ARG A 117 -0.31 4.71 -4.33
C ARG A 117 1.05 5.08 -4.94
N GLU A 118 1.13 6.21 -5.65
CA GLU A 118 2.36 6.75 -6.25
C GLU A 118 3.41 7.06 -5.18
N GLN A 119 3.02 7.71 -4.09
CA GLN A 119 3.94 8.02 -3.01
C GLN A 119 4.45 6.74 -2.32
N LEU A 120 3.59 5.76 -2.08
CA LEU A 120 4.00 4.46 -1.56
C LEU A 120 4.97 3.76 -2.52
N SER A 121 4.68 3.79 -3.82
CA SER A 121 5.56 3.23 -4.85
C SER A 121 6.94 3.89 -4.83
N TYR A 122 6.99 5.22 -4.70
CA TYR A 122 8.24 5.96 -4.60
C TYR A 122 9.02 5.62 -3.33
N SER A 123 8.34 5.67 -2.18
CA SER A 123 8.98 5.51 -0.86
C SER A 123 9.44 4.07 -0.59
N PHE A 124 8.75 3.07 -1.13
CA PHE A 124 9.05 1.66 -0.90
C PHE A 124 9.60 0.93 -2.13
N GLY A 125 9.84 1.63 -3.25
CA GLY A 125 10.40 1.00 -4.46
C GLY A 125 11.78 0.39 -4.23
N ARG A 126 12.63 1.03 -3.43
CA ARG A 126 13.93 0.46 -3.04
C ARG A 126 13.80 -0.81 -2.23
N VAL A 127 12.76 -0.91 -1.40
CA VAL A 127 12.47 -2.09 -0.58
C VAL A 127 12.02 -3.25 -1.47
N LEU A 128 11.16 -2.98 -2.46
CA LEU A 128 10.77 -3.99 -3.46
C LEU A 128 12.00 -4.58 -4.15
N VAL A 129 12.97 -3.74 -4.52
CA VAL A 129 14.22 -4.19 -5.14
C VAL A 129 15.08 -5.06 -4.21
N LEU A 130 15.07 -4.82 -2.90
CA LEU A 130 15.78 -5.68 -1.95
C LEU A 130 15.20 -7.10 -1.91
N TYR A 131 13.86 -7.21 -1.95
CA TYR A 131 13.20 -8.51 -1.99
C TYR A 131 13.54 -9.31 -3.26
N LEU A 132 13.70 -8.66 -4.42
CA LEU A 132 14.15 -9.33 -5.66
C LEU A 132 15.52 -9.96 -5.52
N ASN A 133 16.43 -9.28 -4.83
CA ASN A 133 17.82 -9.73 -4.70
C ASN A 133 17.97 -10.86 -3.66
N GLY A 134 16.86 -11.47 -3.23
CA GLY A 134 16.86 -12.51 -2.19
C GLY A 134 17.28 -12.00 -0.82
N ILE A 135 17.34 -10.68 -0.62
CA ILE A 135 17.67 -10.07 0.67
C ILE A 135 16.39 -10.06 1.49
N ALA A 136 16.06 -11.22 2.05
CA ALA A 136 15.06 -11.34 3.10
C ALA A 136 15.57 -10.64 4.37
N LYS A 137 14.65 -9.96 5.04
CA LYS A 137 14.91 -8.99 6.11
C LYS A 137 15.70 -9.62 7.28
N THR A 138 17.00 -9.38 7.35
CA THR A 138 17.73 -9.43 8.62
C THR A 138 17.42 -8.12 9.39
N ASN A 139 16.25 -8.10 10.03
CA ASN A 139 15.91 -7.19 11.15
C ASN A 139 15.90 -5.66 10.87
N SER A 140 15.62 -5.20 9.65
CA SER A 140 15.61 -3.76 9.34
C SER A 140 14.19 -3.26 9.05
N ARG A 141 13.63 -2.51 10.01
CA ARG A 141 12.39 -1.74 9.87
C ARG A 141 12.44 -0.96 8.55
N HIS A 142 11.46 -1.12 7.65
CA HIS A 142 11.41 -0.33 6.43
C HIS A 142 10.77 1.02 6.77
N PHE A 143 11.52 2.09 6.52
CA PHE A 143 11.09 3.46 6.75
C PHE A 143 10.81 4.08 5.38
N GLY A 144 9.58 4.55 5.18
CA GLY A 144 9.21 5.37 4.03
C GLY A 144 8.83 6.76 4.49
N VAL A 145 8.94 7.74 3.59
CA VAL A 145 8.43 9.10 3.84
C VAL A 145 7.17 9.29 3.00
N LEU A 146 6.02 9.53 3.63
CA LEU A 146 4.82 9.98 2.92
C LEU A 146 4.75 11.50 3.01
N ALA A 147 5.04 12.18 1.90
CA ALA A 147 4.91 13.62 1.78
C ALA A 147 3.79 13.97 0.80
N PHE A 148 2.86 14.83 1.21
CA PHE A 148 1.76 15.29 0.39
C PHE A 148 1.62 16.82 0.47
N ASN A 149 1.62 17.47 -0.69
CA ASN A 149 1.26 18.87 -0.80
C ASN A 149 -0.18 18.98 -1.33
N LEU A 150 -1.07 19.57 -0.52
CA LEU A 150 -2.47 19.81 -0.89
C LEU A 150 -2.61 20.84 -2.03
N ASN A 151 -1.58 21.63 -2.29
CA ASN A 151 -1.51 22.55 -3.42
C ASN A 151 -0.66 21.93 -4.53
N ASN A 152 -1.28 21.66 -5.67
CA ASN A 152 -0.70 20.94 -6.79
C ASN A 152 0.38 21.74 -7.56
N LYS A 153 1.48 22.09 -6.90
CA LYS A 153 2.70 22.55 -7.56
C LYS A 153 3.82 21.59 -7.24
N VAL A 154 4.18 20.79 -8.24
CA VAL A 154 5.48 20.11 -8.28
C VAL A 154 6.53 21.20 -8.25
N ILE A 155 7.26 21.32 -7.15
CA ILE A 155 8.46 22.16 -7.07
C ILE A 155 9.62 21.19 -7.27
N TRP A 156 10.27 21.28 -8.42
CA TRP A 156 11.56 20.64 -8.65
C TRP A 156 12.59 21.33 -7.75
N SER A 157 13.31 20.56 -6.95
CA SER A 157 14.63 20.94 -6.41
C SER A 157 15.67 19.99 -6.96
#